data_AF-O96342-F1
#
_entry.id   AF-O96342-F1
#
_cell.length_a   1.000
_cell.length_b   1.000
_cell.length_c   1.000
_cell.angle_alpha   90.00
_cell.angle_beta   90.00
_cell.angle_gamma   90.00
#
_symmetry.space_group_name_H-M   'P 1'
#
loop_
_entity.id
_entity.type
_entity.pdbx_description
1 polymer ?
#
loop_
_entity_poly.entity_id
_entity_poly.type
_entity_poly.pdbx_seq_one_letter_code
_entity_poly.pdbx_strand_id
1 'polypeptide(L)'
;YHHEHSLEEYFQTHLSWLTDAEKDEIRKMKQEGKPKAEIQQKIFGYYENMTGDAKKEAGEKLRRGCRQLLKQIVGEEKMSELKQMKDSGADLKTLAAKVDEMLEHVTDEAKRKTIQEYGSACRKIYEERHKR
;
A
#
# COMPACT_ATOMS: atom_id res chain seq x y z
N TYR A 1 10.55 10.81 -15.82
CA TYR A 1 10.79 9.36 -15.72
C TYR A 1 9.90 8.79 -14.63
N HIS A 2 8.76 8.22 -14.99
CA HIS A 2 8.01 7.37 -14.07
C HIS A 2 8.77 6.04 -13.99
N HIS A 3 9.46 5.78 -12.87
CA HIS A 3 9.95 4.43 -12.58
C HIS A 3 8.72 3.56 -12.29
N GLU A 4 8.16 2.94 -13.32
CA GLU A 4 7.26 1.82 -13.11
C GLU A 4 8.10 0.67 -12.56
N HIS A 5 7.99 0.42 -11.25
CA HIS A 5 8.59 -0.75 -10.64
C HIS A 5 8.03 -2.02 -11.29
N SER A 6 8.91 -2.95 -11.66
CA SER A 6 8.50 -4.22 -12.23
C SER A 6 7.81 -5.09 -11.16
N LEU A 7 6.97 -6.05 -11.60
CA LEU A 7 6.35 -7.01 -10.68
C LEU A 7 7.41 -7.76 -9.84
N GLU A 8 8.56 -8.03 -10.44
CA GLU A 8 9.67 -8.72 -9.78
C GLU A 8 10.33 -7.86 -8.70
N GLU A 9 10.47 -6.55 -8.93
CA GLU A 9 10.94 -5.61 -7.90
C GLU A 9 9.99 -5.57 -6.71
N TYR A 10 8.67 -5.65 -6.95
CA TYR A 10 7.69 -5.74 -5.87
C TYR A 10 7.84 -7.04 -5.07
N PHE A 11 8.08 -8.18 -5.73
CA PHE A 11 8.34 -9.47 -5.05
C PHE A 11 9.61 -9.47 -4.21
N GLN A 12 10.60 -8.66 -4.54
CA GLN A 12 11.82 -8.53 -3.75
C GLN A 12 11.69 -7.51 -2.61
N THR A 13 10.68 -6.64 -2.65
CA THR A 13 10.48 -5.56 -1.70
C THR A 13 9.18 -5.72 -0.89
N HIS A 14 8.12 -5.05 -1.31
CA HIS A 14 6.84 -4.91 -0.62
C HIS A 14 6.03 -6.22 -0.56
N LEU A 15 6.28 -7.13 -1.50
CA LEU A 15 5.60 -8.41 -1.65
C LEU A 15 6.53 -9.61 -1.37
N SER A 16 7.68 -9.37 -0.72
CA SER A 16 8.63 -10.42 -0.35
C SER A 16 8.11 -11.42 0.69
N TRP A 17 6.97 -11.13 1.30
CA TRP A 17 6.29 -12.02 2.25
C TRP A 17 5.42 -13.08 1.56
N LEU A 18 5.18 -12.97 0.25
CA LEU A 18 4.51 -14.02 -0.52
C LEU A 18 5.42 -15.25 -0.64
N THR A 19 4.81 -16.42 -0.56
CA THR A 19 5.47 -17.69 -0.90
C THR A 19 5.76 -17.75 -2.41
N ASP A 20 6.68 -18.63 -2.82
CA ASP A 20 7.02 -18.75 -4.23
C ASP A 20 5.82 -19.22 -5.08
N ALA A 21 4.97 -20.09 -4.52
CA ALA A 21 3.72 -20.51 -5.16
C ALA A 21 2.75 -19.34 -5.37
N GLU A 22 2.59 -18.46 -4.38
CA GLU A 22 1.73 -17.27 -4.50
C GLU A 22 2.32 -16.28 -5.51
N LYS A 23 3.64 -16.09 -5.53
CA LYS A 23 4.31 -15.24 -6.56
C LYS A 23 4.08 -15.79 -7.96
N ASP A 24 4.17 -17.11 -8.15
CA ASP A 24 3.93 -17.75 -9.44
C ASP A 24 2.47 -17.60 -9.89
N GLU A 25 1.51 -17.72 -8.96
CA GLU A 25 0.11 -17.45 -9.27
C GLU A 25 -0.10 -16.00 -9.73
N ILE A 26 0.52 -15.03 -9.05
CA ILE A 26 0.47 -13.62 -9.45
C ILE A 26 1.16 -13.38 -10.81
N ARG A 27 2.29 -14.03 -11.09
CA ARG A 27 2.94 -13.98 -12.42
C ARG A 27 2.02 -14.50 -13.50
N LYS A 28 1.37 -15.64 -13.26
CA LYS A 28 0.43 -16.26 -14.19
C LYS A 28 -0.76 -15.34 -14.47
N MET A 29 -1.37 -14.77 -13.43
CA MET A 29 -2.46 -13.79 -13.60
C MET A 29 -2.03 -12.60 -14.47
N LYS A 30 -0.82 -12.07 -14.26
CA LYS A 30 -0.27 -11.00 -15.10
C LYS A 30 -0.07 -11.44 -16.56
N GLN A 31 0.44 -12.64 -16.79
CA GLN A 31 0.64 -13.21 -18.13
C GLN A 31 -0.67 -13.45 -18.87
N GLU A 32 -1.72 -13.86 -18.16
CA GLU A 32 -3.09 -14.04 -18.67
C GLU A 32 -3.80 -12.71 -18.96
N GLY A 33 -3.16 -11.56 -18.70
CA GLY A 33 -3.75 -10.24 -18.90
C GLY A 33 -4.85 -9.91 -17.89
N LYS A 34 -4.85 -10.54 -16.70
CA LYS A 34 -5.83 -10.23 -15.67
C LYS A 34 -5.76 -8.75 -15.28
N PRO A 35 -6.92 -8.11 -15.01
CA PRO A 35 -6.94 -6.74 -14.52
C PRO A 35 -6.07 -6.57 -13.28
N LYS A 36 -5.35 -5.45 -13.20
CA LYS A 36 -4.53 -5.09 -12.04
C LYS A 36 -5.31 -5.16 -10.72
N ALA A 37 -6.57 -4.76 -10.74
CA ALA A 37 -7.48 -4.84 -9.59
C ALA A 37 -7.67 -6.29 -9.08
N GLU A 38 -7.82 -7.27 -9.99
CA GLU A 38 -7.94 -8.68 -9.61
C GLU A 38 -6.63 -9.21 -9.01
N ILE A 39 -5.49 -8.84 -9.59
CA ILE A 39 -4.16 -9.19 -9.08
C ILE A 39 -3.95 -8.61 -7.68
N GLN A 40 -4.29 -7.34 -7.49
CA GLN A 40 -4.23 -6.69 -6.17
C GLN A 40 -5.14 -7.39 -5.17
N GLN A 41 -6.39 -7.66 -5.53
CA GLN A 41 -7.34 -8.37 -4.67
C GLN A 41 -6.79 -9.74 -4.25
N LYS A 42 -6.13 -10.47 -5.15
CA LYS A 42 -5.50 -11.74 -4.82
C LYS A 42 -4.37 -11.58 -3.79
N ILE A 43 -3.47 -10.61 -4.00
CA ILE A 43 -2.39 -10.29 -3.05
C ILE A 43 -2.96 -9.95 -1.67
N PHE A 44 -3.99 -9.10 -1.62
CA PHE A 44 -4.65 -8.75 -0.36
C PHE A 44 -5.35 -9.95 0.29
N GLY A 45 -5.93 -10.84 -0.51
CA GLY A 45 -6.51 -12.10 -0.03
C GLY A 45 -5.49 -12.99 0.69
N TYR A 46 -4.27 -13.12 0.17
CA TYR A 46 -3.22 -13.87 0.87
C TYR A 46 -2.89 -13.23 2.22
N TYR A 47 -2.69 -11.91 2.25
CA TYR A 47 -2.40 -11.17 3.48
C TYR A 47 -3.49 -11.32 4.54
N GLU A 48 -4.77 -11.25 4.13
CA GLU A 48 -5.91 -11.37 5.04
C GLU A 48 -5.97 -12.76 5.72
N ASN A 49 -5.60 -13.81 4.99
CA ASN A 49 -5.56 -15.19 5.48
C ASN A 49 -4.33 -15.49 6.36
N MET A 50 -3.31 -14.63 6.37
CA MET A 50 -2.18 -14.79 7.27
C MET A 50 -2.60 -14.55 8.72
N THR A 51 -1.84 -15.10 9.66
CA THR A 51 -1.98 -14.87 11.10
C THR A 51 -0.62 -14.74 11.77
N GLY A 52 -0.60 -14.51 13.09
CA GLY A 52 0.65 -14.51 13.88
C GLY A 52 1.64 -13.42 13.49
N ASP A 53 2.93 -13.73 13.62
CA ASP A 53 4.03 -12.81 13.34
C ASP A 53 4.30 -12.65 11.84
N ALA A 54 4.02 -13.68 11.03
CA ALA A 54 4.08 -13.58 9.58
C ALA A 54 3.13 -12.49 9.04
N LYS A 55 1.89 -12.40 9.57
CA LYS A 55 0.98 -11.29 9.23
C LYS A 55 1.52 -9.92 9.68
N LYS A 56 2.20 -9.84 10.84
CA LYS A 56 2.80 -8.56 11.30
C LYS A 56 3.84 -8.07 10.31
N GLU A 57 4.74 -8.96 9.91
CA GLU A 57 5.83 -8.65 8.99
C GLU A 57 5.30 -8.27 7.60
N ALA A 58 4.37 -9.05 7.06
CA ALA A 58 3.68 -8.74 5.80
C ALA A 58 3.00 -7.37 5.88
N GLY A 59 2.30 -7.09 6.98
CA GLY A 59 1.65 -5.80 7.22
C GLY A 59 2.64 -4.64 7.23
N GLU A 60 3.81 -4.77 7.86
CA GLU A 60 4.84 -3.72 7.84
C GLU A 60 5.41 -3.47 6.43
N LYS A 61 5.65 -4.55 5.67
CA LYS A 61 6.11 -4.47 4.27
C LYS A 61 5.07 -3.78 3.38
N LEU A 62 3.79 -4.13 3.53
CA LEU A 62 2.69 -3.49 2.82
C LEU A 62 2.50 -2.02 3.22
N ARG A 63 2.60 -1.68 4.51
CA ARG A 63 2.58 -0.28 4.98
C ARG A 63 3.72 0.53 4.38
N ARG A 64 4.91 -0.06 4.24
CA ARG A 64 6.04 0.61 3.56
C ARG A 64 5.69 0.94 2.11
N GLY A 65 5.07 0.01 1.39
CA GLY A 65 4.58 0.25 0.02
C GLY A 65 3.56 1.38 -0.03
N CYS A 66 2.55 1.35 0.85
CA CYS A 66 1.55 2.42 0.96
C CYS A 66 2.16 3.79 1.27
N ARG A 67 3.19 3.86 2.14
CA ARG A 67 3.92 5.11 2.41
C ARG A 67 4.67 5.63 1.19
N GLN A 68 5.28 4.75 0.42
CA GLN A 68 5.99 5.13 -0.80
C GLN A 68 5.02 5.66 -1.87
N LEU A 69 3.89 4.98 -2.06
CA LEU A 69 2.83 5.45 -2.96
C LEU A 69 2.27 6.81 -2.52
N LEU A 70 1.94 6.94 -1.23
CA LEU A 70 1.46 8.22 -0.68
C LEU A 70 2.48 9.33 -0.92
N LYS A 71 3.77 9.07 -0.64
CA LYS A 71 4.86 10.01 -0.92
C LYS A 71 4.95 10.42 -2.38
N GLN A 72 4.76 9.51 -3.33
CA GLN A 72 4.72 9.84 -4.76
C GLN A 72 3.52 10.71 -5.13
N ILE A 73 2.40 10.55 -4.42
CA ILE A 73 1.17 11.32 -4.64
C ILE A 73 1.29 12.73 -4.04
N VAL A 74 1.55 12.84 -2.74
CA VAL A 74 1.48 14.10 -1.98
C VAL A 74 2.82 14.83 -1.85
N GLY A 75 3.94 14.16 -2.18
CA GLY A 75 5.29 14.73 -2.09
C GLY A 75 5.94 14.63 -0.71
N GLU A 76 7.23 15.02 -0.64
CA GLU A 76 8.04 14.93 0.59
C GLU A 76 7.55 15.86 1.71
N GLU A 77 7.10 17.07 1.35
CA GLU A 77 6.65 18.09 2.30
C GLU A 77 5.47 17.57 3.13
N LYS A 78 4.45 17.06 2.43
CA LYS A 78 3.26 16.50 3.06
C LYS A 78 3.55 15.22 3.84
N MET A 79 4.48 14.40 3.38
CA MET A 79 4.97 13.26 4.16
C MET A 79 5.71 13.68 5.43
N SER A 80 6.46 14.78 5.39
CA SER A 80 7.16 15.34 6.55
C SER A 80 6.17 15.90 7.57
N GLU A 81 5.12 16.58 7.11
CA GLU A 81 4.00 17.05 7.94
C GLU A 81 3.33 15.88 8.69
N LEU A 82 2.98 14.79 7.98
CA LEU A 82 2.41 13.58 8.60
C LEU A 82 3.36 12.94 9.62
N LYS A 83 4.67 12.92 9.33
CA LYS A 83 5.67 12.40 10.26
C LYS A 83 5.73 13.25 11.53
N GLN A 84 5.77 14.59 11.41
CA GLN A 84 5.78 15.49 12.55
C GLN A 84 4.53 15.34 13.42
N MET A 85 3.35 15.21 12.81
CA MET A 85 2.11 14.95 13.55
C MET A 85 2.20 13.66 14.36
N LYS A 86 2.68 12.57 13.73
CA LYS A 86 2.86 11.29 14.40
C LYS A 86 3.86 11.39 15.56
N ASP A 87 5.00 12.06 15.34
CA ASP A 87 6.05 12.24 16.34
C ASP A 87 5.58 13.14 17.51
N SER A 88 4.61 14.03 17.24
CA SER A 88 3.92 14.87 18.24
C SER A 88 2.78 14.14 18.97
N GLY A 89 2.58 12.85 18.70
CA GLY A 89 1.58 12.01 19.40
C GLY A 89 0.21 11.95 18.74
N ALA A 90 0.05 12.39 17.48
CA ALA A 90 -1.20 12.23 16.76
C ALA A 90 -1.58 10.75 16.62
N ASP A 91 -2.84 10.43 16.91
CA ASP A 91 -3.37 9.08 16.75
C ASP A 91 -3.56 8.72 15.26
N LEU A 92 -3.76 7.42 14.98
CA LEU A 92 -3.95 6.95 13.61
C LEU A 92 -5.18 7.55 12.93
N LYS A 93 -6.23 7.89 13.68
CA LYS A 93 -7.45 8.50 13.14
C LYS A 93 -7.18 9.91 12.63
N THR A 94 -6.43 10.70 13.41
CA THR A 94 -6.01 12.05 13.07
C THR A 94 -5.07 12.04 11.87
N LEU A 95 -4.12 11.11 11.85
CA LEU A 95 -3.23 10.92 10.70
C LEU A 95 -4.00 10.50 9.44
N ALA A 96 -4.98 9.61 9.56
CA ALA A 96 -5.83 9.18 8.44
C ALA A 96 -6.67 10.33 7.89
N ALA A 97 -7.30 11.13 8.76
CA ALA A 97 -8.05 12.32 8.36
C ALA A 97 -7.16 13.32 7.63
N LYS A 98 -5.92 13.50 8.10
CA LYS A 98 -4.95 14.37 7.42
C LYS A 98 -4.55 13.83 6.05
N VAL A 99 -4.35 12.52 5.92
CA VAL A 99 -4.10 11.89 4.61
C VAL A 99 -5.28 12.16 3.68
N ASP A 100 -6.51 12.00 4.15
CA ASP A 100 -7.70 12.23 3.32
C ASP A 100 -7.76 13.68 2.82
N GLU A 101 -7.56 14.66 3.70
CA GLU A 101 -7.43 16.08 3.34
C GLU A 101 -6.36 16.27 2.25
N MET A 102 -5.16 15.70 2.44
CA MET A 102 -4.08 15.80 1.45
C MET A 102 -4.45 15.20 0.09
N LEU A 103 -5.23 14.12 0.07
CA LEU A 103 -5.65 13.44 -1.15
C LEU A 103 -6.78 14.18 -1.89
N GLU A 104 -7.63 14.92 -1.19
CA GLU A 104 -8.70 15.75 -1.78
C GLU A 104 -8.14 16.86 -2.68
N HIS A 105 -6.97 17.40 -2.34
CA HIS A 105 -6.30 18.44 -3.13
C HIS A 105 -5.51 17.90 -4.34
N VAL A 106 -5.49 16.57 -4.56
CA VAL A 106 -4.78 15.97 -5.69
C VAL A 106 -5.60 16.10 -6.97
N THR A 107 -5.15 16.97 -7.88
CA THR A 107 -5.82 17.22 -9.17
C THR A 107 -5.27 16.39 -10.32
N ASP A 108 -4.05 15.87 -10.20
CA ASP A 108 -3.39 15.05 -11.22
C ASP A 108 -4.12 13.71 -11.44
N GLU A 109 -4.54 13.44 -12.68
CA GLU A 109 -5.37 12.29 -13.02
C GLU A 109 -4.68 10.94 -12.75
N ALA A 110 -3.36 10.84 -13.02
CA ALA A 110 -2.61 9.61 -12.80
C ALA A 110 -2.47 9.30 -11.30
N LYS A 111 -2.25 10.33 -10.48
CA LYS A 111 -2.26 10.22 -9.02
C LYS A 111 -3.65 9.89 -8.50
N ARG A 112 -4.71 10.51 -9.01
CA ARG A 112 -6.11 10.20 -8.64
C ARG A 112 -6.47 8.74 -8.95
N LYS A 113 -6.05 8.23 -10.11
CA LYS A 113 -6.21 6.81 -10.45
C LYS A 113 -5.47 5.91 -9.46
N THR A 114 -4.25 6.27 -9.08
CA THR A 114 -3.49 5.55 -8.06
C THR A 114 -4.20 5.56 -6.69
N ILE A 115 -4.79 6.69 -6.29
CA ILE A 115 -5.59 6.78 -5.06
C ILE A 115 -6.79 5.85 -5.13
N GLN A 116 -7.52 5.81 -6.25
CA GLN A 116 -8.66 4.92 -6.44
C GLN A 116 -8.25 3.44 -6.43
N GLU A 117 -7.12 3.10 -7.03
CA GLU A 117 -6.62 1.72 -7.13
C GLU A 117 -6.09 1.17 -5.80
N TYR A 118 -5.44 1.99 -4.96
CA TYR A 118 -4.72 1.51 -3.78
C TYR A 118 -5.24 2.05 -2.44
N GLY A 119 -6.01 3.15 -2.46
CA GLY A 119 -6.39 3.89 -1.25
C GLY A 119 -7.17 3.05 -0.25
N SER A 120 -8.18 2.31 -0.72
CA SER A 120 -9.01 1.44 0.13
C SER A 120 -8.17 0.35 0.81
N ALA A 121 -7.30 -0.31 0.05
CA ALA A 121 -6.46 -1.38 0.57
C ALA A 121 -5.40 -0.86 1.54
N CYS A 122 -4.76 0.28 1.22
CA CYS A 122 -3.83 0.93 2.12
C CYS A 122 -4.50 1.34 3.45
N ARG A 123 -5.72 1.88 3.40
CA ARG A 123 -6.47 2.22 4.62
C ARG A 123 -6.71 0.98 5.49
N LYS A 124 -7.16 -0.14 4.89
CA LYS A 124 -7.37 -1.42 5.59
C LYS A 124 -6.11 -1.94 6.28
N ILE A 125 -4.95 -1.92 5.60
CA ILE A 125 -3.66 -2.35 6.20
C ILE A 125 -3.30 -1.53 7.45
N TYR A 126 -3.59 -0.23 7.43
CA TYR A 126 -3.32 0.67 8.55
C TYR A 126 -4.31 0.47 9.71
N GLU A 127 -5.59 0.21 9.42
CA GLU A 127 -6.62 -0.08 10.43
C GLU A 127 -6.37 -1.42 11.15
N GLU A 128 -5.94 -2.45 10.43
CA GLU A 128 -5.63 -3.75 11.04
C GLU A 128 -4.51 -3.68 12.10
N ARG A 129 -3.64 -2.67 12.02
CA ARG A 129 -2.62 -2.43 13.04
C ARG A 129 -3.22 -2.08 14.40
N HIS A 130 -4.40 -1.47 14.43
CA HIS A 130 -5.08 -0.98 15.62
C HIS A 130 -5.92 -2.08 16.32
N LYS A 131 -6.21 -3.19 15.64
CA LYS A 131 -6.98 -4.31 16.21
C LYS A 131 -6.13 -5.26 17.07
N ARG A 132 -4.93 -4.84 17.47
CA ARG A 132 -3.97 -5.63 18.25
C ARG A 132 -3.56 -4.90 19.52
#